data_AF-A0A7K4IAR5-F1
#
_entry.id   AF-A0A7K4IAR5-F1
#
_cell.length_a   1.000
_cell.length_b   1.000
_cell.length_c   1.000
_cell.angle_alpha   90.00
_cell.angle_beta   90.00
_cell.angle_gamma   90.00
#
_symmetry.space_group_name_H-M   'P 1'
#
loop_
_entity.id
_entity.type
_entity.pdbx_description
1 polymer ?
#
loop_
_entity_poly.entity_id
_entity_poly.type
_entity_poly.pdbx_seq_one_letter_code
_entity_poly.pdbx_strand_id
1 'polypeptide(L)'
;MELESVQNVLTSLMILSFLIFGGLALVIQTTHTPLSPRAVALPFVFLFISIMTFVVSGSIEDNPAMLRRYLTQWLSACAFVVLFSAIVFTLA
;
A
#
# COMPACT_ATOMS: atom_id res chain seq x y z
N MET A 1 0.74 3.80 -24.48
CA MET A 1 -0.01 5.00 -24.01
C MET A 1 -0.82 4.77 -22.73
N GLU A 2 -1.92 4.00 -22.70
CA GLU A 2 -2.64 3.79 -21.42
C GLU A 2 -1.85 2.93 -20.42
N LEU A 3 -1.14 1.90 -20.89
CA LEU A 3 -0.34 1.01 -20.06
C LEU A 3 0.80 1.75 -19.33
N GLU A 4 1.57 2.57 -20.05
CA GLU A 4 2.66 3.37 -19.48
C GLU A 4 2.15 4.39 -18.46
N SER A 5 1.00 5.02 -18.72
CA SER A 5 0.39 5.94 -17.77
C SER A 5 0.01 5.23 -16.47
N VAL A 6 -0.63 4.06 -16.58
CA VAL A 6 -0.99 3.25 -15.40
C VAL A 6 0.26 2.78 -14.65
N GLN A 7 1.28 2.29 -15.35
CA GLN A 7 2.53 1.85 -14.70
C GLN A 7 3.25 2.99 -13.99
N ASN A 8 3.29 4.19 -14.59
CA ASN A 8 3.86 5.38 -13.94
C ASN A 8 3.08 5.77 -12.69
N VAL A 9 1.74 5.69 -12.73
CA VAL A 9 0.89 5.96 -11.56
C VAL A 9 1.12 4.92 -10.46
N LEU A 10 1.13 3.62 -10.79
CA LEU A 10 1.39 2.56 -9.82
C LEU A 10 2.80 2.70 -9.21
N THR A 11 3.81 2.99 -10.01
CA THR A 11 5.18 3.21 -9.51
C THR A 11 5.26 4.42 -8.58
N SER A 12 4.62 5.54 -8.96
CA SER A 12 4.56 6.74 -8.12
C SER A 12 3.85 6.44 -6.80
N LEU A 13 2.74 5.69 -6.85
CA LEU A 13 1.97 5.30 -5.67
C LEU A 13 2.76 4.37 -4.75
N MET A 14 3.51 3.41 -5.31
CA MET A 14 4.39 2.51 -4.58
C MET A 14 5.44 3.28 -3.79
N ILE A 15 6.13 4.23 -4.45
CA ILE A 15 7.16 5.08 -3.84
C ILE A 15 6.54 5.96 -2.76
N LEU A 16 5.42 6.62 -3.05
CA LEU A 16 4.73 7.47 -2.08
C LEU A 16 4.31 6.69 -0.84
N SER A 17 3.72 5.50 -1.02
CA SER A 17 3.30 4.64 0.08
C SER A 17 4.49 4.17 0.92
N PHE A 18 5.60 3.82 0.28
CA PHE A 18 6.84 3.46 0.97
C PHE A 18 7.40 4.64 1.78
N LEU A 19 7.34 5.85 1.22
CA LEU A 19 7.81 7.07 1.89
C LEU A 19 6.94 7.41 3.10
N ILE A 20 5.61 7.26 3.00
CA ILE A 20 4.68 7.43 4.13
C ILE A 20 4.99 6.40 5.22
N PHE A 21 5.18 5.12 4.86
CA PHE A 21 5.59 4.08 5.81
C PHE A 21 6.88 4.45 6.54
N GLY A 22 7.92 4.84 5.79
CA GLY A 22 9.21 5.23 6.36
C GLY A 22 9.08 6.45 7.29
N GLY A 23 8.30 7.46 6.90
CA GLY A 23 8.04 8.63 7.73
C GLY A 23 7.31 8.29 9.03
N LEU A 24 6.27 7.47 8.97
CA LEU A 24 5.54 7.02 10.16
C LEU A 24 6.39 6.14 11.07
N ALA A 25 7.17 5.22 10.51
CA ALA A 25 8.09 4.39 11.26
C ALA A 25 9.15 5.23 11.97
N LEU A 26 9.69 6.26 11.30
CA LEU A 26 10.63 7.21 11.90
C LEU A 26 9.99 7.98 13.07
N VAL A 27 8.74 8.45 12.92
CA VAL A 27 8.00 9.12 14.00
C VAL A 27 7.82 8.19 15.20
N ILE A 28 7.44 6.92 14.98
CA ILE A 28 7.28 5.95 16.07
C ILE A 28 8.60 5.74 16.81
N GLN A 29 9.69 5.56 16.07
CA GLN A 29 11.03 5.35 16.64
C GLN A 29 11.53 6.56 17.43
N THR A 30 11.29 7.78 16.93
CA THR A 30 11.76 9.04 17.57
C THR A 30 10.92 9.45 18.77
N THR A 31 9.61 9.15 18.78
CA THR A 31 8.71 9.51 19.87
C THR A 31 8.66 8.48 21.00
N HIS A 32 9.41 7.37 20.88
CA HIS A 32 9.36 6.23 21.81
C HIS A 32 7.93 5.79 22.14
N THR A 33 7.04 5.88 21.15
CA THR A 33 5.65 5.47 21.34
C THR A 33 5.60 3.96 21.57
N PRO A 34 4.84 3.48 22.56
CA PRO A 34 4.69 2.05 22.78
C PRO A 34 4.09 1.42 21.51
N LEU A 35 4.65 0.28 21.11
CA LEU A 35 4.22 -0.51 19.94
C LEU A 35 2.86 -1.15 20.20
N SER A 36 1.82 -0.32 20.23
CA SER A 36 0.43 -0.73 20.31
C SER A 36 -0.10 -1.05 18.91
N PRO A 37 -1.12 -1.91 18.80
CA PRO A 37 -1.72 -2.21 17.50
C PRO A 37 -2.23 -0.96 16.78
N ARG A 38 -2.70 0.07 17.52
CA ARG A 38 -3.10 1.37 16.96
C ARG A 38 -1.95 2.13 16.30
N ALA A 39 -0.81 2.21 16.98
CA ALA A 39 0.35 2.95 16.47
C ALA A 39 0.95 2.29 15.22
N VAL A 40 0.87 0.95 15.15
CA VAL A 40 1.54 0.15 14.11
C VAL A 40 0.62 -0.10 12.90
N ALA A 41 -0.71 -0.07 13.08
CA ALA A 41 -1.67 -0.34 12.02
C ALA A 41 -1.47 0.56 10.79
N LEU A 42 -1.36 1.88 10.99
CA LEU A 42 -1.25 2.84 9.89
C LEU A 42 0.03 2.66 9.04
N PRO A 43 1.26 2.59 9.62
CA PRO A 43 2.47 2.29 8.85
C PRO A 43 2.35 0.98 8.05
N PHE A 44 1.84 -0.08 8.67
CA PHE A 44 1.75 -1.39 8.02
C PHE A 44 0.80 -1.41 6.82
N VAL A 45 -0.26 -0.61 6.82
CA VAL A 45 -1.13 -0.43 5.64
C VAL A 45 -0.35 0.14 4.47
N PHE A 46 0.42 1.20 4.69
CA PHE A 46 1.18 1.84 3.63
C PHE A 46 2.29 0.93 3.10
N LEU A 47 2.91 0.13 3.97
CA LEU A 47 3.82 -0.92 3.55
C LEU A 47 3.12 -1.97 2.68
N PHE A 48 1.94 -2.43 3.10
CA PHE A 48 1.16 -3.39 2.33
C PHE A 48 0.76 -2.85 0.95
N ILE A 49 0.27 -1.61 0.88
CA ILE A 49 -0.07 -0.96 -0.38
C ILE A 49 1.16 -0.89 -1.29
N SER A 50 2.32 -0.53 -0.76
CA SER A 50 3.56 -0.49 -1.54
C SER A 50 3.93 -1.87 -2.12
N ILE A 51 3.94 -2.92 -1.29
CA ILE A 51 4.26 -4.29 -1.73
C ILE A 51 3.25 -4.81 -2.75
N MET A 52 1.95 -4.62 -2.50
CA MET A 52 0.90 -5.06 -3.43
C MET A 52 0.99 -4.33 -4.77
N THR A 53 1.33 -3.06 -4.75
CA THR A 53 1.53 -2.27 -5.97
C THR A 53 2.73 -2.79 -6.76
N PHE A 54 3.83 -3.15 -6.09
CA PHE A 54 4.98 -3.80 -6.73
C PHE A 54 4.60 -5.14 -7.39
N VAL A 55 3.91 -6.02 -6.67
CA VAL A 55 3.47 -7.34 -7.18
C VAL A 55 2.56 -7.19 -8.40
N VAL A 56 1.61 -6.25 -8.34
CA VAL A 56 0.65 -6.02 -9.42
C VAL A 56 1.31 -5.38 -10.63
N SER A 57 2.25 -4.44 -10.44
CA SER A 57 3.04 -3.87 -11.53
C SER A 57 3.83 -4.95 -12.28
N GLY A 58 4.49 -5.87 -11.57
CA GLY A 58 5.18 -7.01 -12.21
C GLY A 58 4.21 -7.93 -12.96
N SER A 59 3.04 -8.22 -12.39
CA SER A 59 2.02 -9.04 -13.05
C SER A 59 1.47 -8.39 -14.33
N ILE A 60 1.37 -7.05 -14.35
CA ILE A 60 0.96 -6.27 -15.52
C ILE A 60 2.04 -6.29 -16.62
N GLU A 61 3.32 -6.24 -16.23
CA GLU A 61 4.45 -6.32 -17.16
C GLU A 61 4.50 -7.70 -17.84
N ASP A 62 4.27 -8.78 -17.08
CA ASP A 62 4.23 -10.16 -17.62
C ASP A 62 3.02 -10.42 -18.53
N ASN A 63 1.85 -9.85 -18.21
CA ASN A 63 0.65 -10.04 -19.02
C ASN A 63 -0.23 -8.77 -19.11
N PRO A 64 0.06 -7.86 -20.05
CA PRO A 64 -0.63 -6.58 -20.17
C PRO A 64 -2.09 -6.73 -20.61
N ALA A 65 -2.49 -7.85 -21.22
CA ALA A 65 -3.88 -8.09 -21.65
C ALA A 65 -4.86 -8.19 -20.46
N MET A 66 -4.36 -8.48 -19.26
CA MET A 66 -5.18 -8.60 -18.05
C MET A 66 -5.16 -7.34 -17.16
N LEU A 67 -4.66 -6.21 -17.65
CA LEU A 67 -4.51 -4.94 -16.91
C LEU A 67 -5.71 -4.60 -16.01
N ARG A 68 -6.92 -4.58 -16.58
CA ARG A 68 -8.14 -4.21 -15.84
C ARG A 68 -8.45 -5.17 -14.69
N ARG A 69 -8.20 -6.46 -14.88
CA ARG A 69 -8.41 -7.48 -13.85
C ARG A 69 -7.43 -7.29 -12.70
N TYR A 70 -6.14 -7.11 -13.01
CA TYR A 70 -5.11 -6.88 -11.99
C TYR A 70 -5.33 -5.59 -11.21
N LEU A 71 -5.70 -4.49 -11.87
CA LEU A 71 -6.04 -3.23 -11.19
C LEU A 71 -7.25 -3.38 -10.26
N THR A 72 -8.28 -4.10 -10.70
CA THR A 72 -9.49 -4.31 -9.88
C THR A 72 -9.18 -5.19 -8.65
N GLN A 73 -8.39 -6.24 -8.84
CA GLN A 73 -7.92 -7.11 -7.76
C GLN A 73 -7.05 -6.33 -6.76
N TRP A 74 -6.09 -5.56 -7.28
CA TRP A 74 -5.26 -4.66 -6.48
C TRP A 74 -6.10 -3.69 -5.65
N LEU A 75 -7.03 -2.99 -6.28
CA LEU A 75 -7.89 -2.01 -5.61
C LEU A 75 -8.75 -2.68 -4.52
N SER A 76 -9.29 -3.86 -4.80
CA SER A 76 -10.07 -4.63 -3.82
C SER A 76 -9.23 -5.07 -2.61
N ALA A 77 -7.99 -5.50 -2.83
CA ALA A 77 -7.07 -5.91 -1.78
C ALA A 77 -6.62 -4.71 -0.93
N CYS A 78 -6.28 -3.59 -1.57
CA CYS A 78 -5.94 -2.35 -0.88
C CYS A 78 -7.12 -1.83 -0.05
N ALA A 79 -8.33 -1.80 -0.61
CA ALA A 79 -9.53 -1.38 0.10
C ALA A 79 -9.80 -2.26 1.33
N PHE A 80 -9.67 -3.58 1.18
CA PHE A 80 -9.85 -4.52 2.30
C PHE A 80 -8.86 -4.27 3.43
N VAL A 81 -7.57 -4.08 3.13
CA VAL A 81 -6.55 -3.85 4.15
C VAL A 81 -6.68 -2.47 4.81
N VAL A 82 -7.06 -1.43 4.05
CA VAL A 82 -7.34 -0.11 4.62
C VAL A 82 -8.52 -0.18 5.60
N LEU A 83 -9.61 -0.86 5.23
CA LEU A 83 -10.77 -1.05 6.11
C LEU A 83 -10.40 -1.87 7.35
N PHE A 84 -9.68 -2.98 7.17
CA PHE A 84 -9.22 -3.81 8.27
C PHE A 84 -8.36 -3.02 9.25
N SER A 85 -7.43 -2.22 8.74
CA SER A 85 -6.60 -1.37 9.59
C SER A 85 -7.38 -0.25 10.27
N ALA A 86 -8.41 0.31 9.65
CA ALA A 86 -9.26 1.31 10.29
C ALA A 86 -10.03 0.71 11.48
N ILE A 87 -10.47 -0.55 11.33
CA ILE A 87 -11.09 -1.33 12.41
C ILE A 87 -10.07 -1.56 13.54
N VAL A 88 -8.87 -2.05 13.21
CA VAL A 88 -7.80 -2.25 14.22
C VAL A 88 -7.44 -0.95 14.91
N PHE A 89 -7.34 0.16 14.18
CA PHE A 89 -7.05 1.47 14.77
C PHE A 89 -8.15 1.95 15.74
N THR A 90 -9.41 1.67 15.42
CA THR A 90 -10.57 2.11 16.21
C THR A 90 -10.87 1.20 17.39
N LEU A 91 -10.67 -0.12 17.24
CA LEU A 91 -11.07 -1.14 18.21
C LEU A 91 -9.94 -1.73 19.07
N ALA A 92 -8.68 -1.68 18.60
CA ALA A 92 -7.53 -2.01 19.47
C ALA A 92 -7.32 -0.93 20.53
#